data_AF-R5RXA8-F1
#
_entry.id   AF-R5RXA8-F1
#
_cell.length_a   1.000
_cell.length_b   1.000
_cell.length_c   1.000
_cell.angle_alpha   90.00
_cell.angle_beta   90.00
_cell.angle_gamma   90.00
#
_symmetry.space_group_name_H-M   'P 1'
#
loop_
_entity.id
_entity.type
_entity.pdbx_description
1 polymer ?
#
loop_
_entity_poly.entity_id
_entity_poly.type
_entity_poly.pdbx_seq_one_letter_code
_entity_poly.pdbx_strand_id
1 'polypeptide(L)'
;MSAKEAAKLLPSREQFVRVWRALEREVDGTLTSPELPFLRRLSAEALGAESFPRTVMCLAVFAERGLVTVERHDKYITLRLTGGKRVDLDASPYLCALREGLDGTKGGSSA
;
A
#
# COMPACT_ATOMS: atom_id res chain seq x y z
N MET A 1 -15.91 -3.98 -11.17
CA MET A 1 -14.61 -4.60 -10.84
C MET A 1 -14.89 -5.92 -10.14
N SER A 2 -14.33 -7.02 -10.62
CA SER A 2 -14.54 -8.35 -10.01
C SER A 2 -13.64 -8.50 -8.79
N ALA A 3 -14.08 -9.20 -7.74
CA ALA A 3 -13.24 -9.59 -6.60
C ALA A 3 -11.88 -10.19 -7.04
N LYS A 4 -11.85 -10.96 -8.12
CA LYS A 4 -10.59 -11.54 -8.64
C LYS A 4 -9.56 -10.47 -9.05
N GLU A 5 -10.00 -9.27 -9.43
CA GLU A 5 -9.11 -8.13 -9.70
C GLU A 5 -8.64 -7.49 -8.39
N ALA A 6 -9.53 -7.33 -7.41
CA ALA A 6 -9.17 -6.86 -6.07
C ALA A 6 -8.14 -7.78 -5.38
N ALA A 7 -8.23 -9.11 -5.59
CA ALA A 7 -7.30 -10.08 -5.04
C ALA A 7 -5.89 -9.93 -5.59
N LYS A 8 -5.77 -9.65 -6.90
CA LYS A 8 -4.48 -9.44 -7.55
C LYS A 8 -3.79 -8.15 -7.10
N LEU A 9 -4.56 -7.22 -6.53
CA LEU A 9 -4.12 -5.93 -6.03
C LEU A 9 -3.66 -5.99 -4.57
N LEU A 10 -4.01 -7.05 -3.83
CA LEU A 10 -3.54 -7.23 -2.45
C LEU A 10 -2.04 -7.53 -2.42
N PRO A 11 -1.24 -6.69 -1.73
CA PRO A 11 0.16 -6.99 -1.54
C PRO A 11 0.35 -8.15 -0.54
N SER A 12 1.32 -9.02 -0.79
CA SER A 12 1.75 -10.01 0.22
C SER A 12 2.54 -9.33 1.33
N ARG A 13 2.68 -10.01 2.49
CA ARG A 13 3.47 -9.50 3.62
C ARG A 13 4.91 -9.15 3.24
N GLU A 14 5.55 -9.94 2.38
CA GLU A 14 6.89 -9.62 1.86
C GLU A 14 6.88 -8.33 1.03
N GLN A 15 5.83 -8.12 0.24
CA GLN A 15 5.71 -6.92 -0.58
C GLN A 15 5.55 -5.67 0.29
N PHE A 16 4.78 -5.75 1.38
CA PHE A 16 4.75 -4.68 2.39
C PHE A 16 6.15 -4.40 2.94
N VAL A 17 6.89 -5.43 3.37
CA VAL A 17 8.25 -5.24 3.92
C VAL A 17 9.20 -4.62 2.89
N ARG A 18 9.13 -5.02 1.62
CA ARG A 18 9.95 -4.43 0.55
C ARG A 18 9.62 -2.95 0.31
N VAL A 19 8.34 -2.59 0.23
CA VAL A 19 7.93 -1.18 0.05
C VAL A 19 8.30 -0.33 1.27
N TRP A 20 8.13 -0.86 2.48
CA TRP A 20 8.52 -0.16 3.70
C TRP A 20 10.03 0.12 3.74
N ARG A 21 10.87 -0.88 3.43
CA ARG A 21 12.33 -0.70 3.38
C ARG A 21 12.76 0.30 2.32
N ALA A 22 12.09 0.35 1.17
CA ALA A 22 12.36 1.35 0.14
C ALA A 22 11.96 2.76 0.63
N LEU A 23 10.81 2.90 1.30
CA LEU A 23 10.38 4.15 1.91
C LEU A 23 11.36 4.64 2.99
N GLU A 24 11.86 3.75 3.86
CA GLU A 24 12.86 4.10 4.89
C GLU A 24 14.18 4.60 4.28
N ARG A 25 14.52 4.18 3.07
CA ARG A 25 15.72 4.65 2.36
C ARG A 25 15.52 6.00 1.68
N GLU A 26 14.33 6.22 1.14
CA GLU A 26 13.98 7.44 0.40
C GLU A 26 13.56 8.60 1.31
N VAL A 27 12.93 8.29 2.46
CA VAL A 27 12.35 9.29 3.36
C VAL A 27 13.20 9.38 4.64
N ASP A 28 14.19 10.27 4.64
CA ASP A 28 14.92 10.65 5.86
C ASP A 28 14.14 11.74 6.61
N GLY A 29 13.23 11.32 7.48
CA GLY A 29 12.37 12.20 8.28
C GLY A 29 11.15 12.73 7.53
N THR A 30 11.32 13.55 6.50
CA THR A 30 10.22 14.06 5.66
C THR A 30 10.65 14.22 4.22
N LEU A 31 9.85 13.67 3.29
CA LEU A 31 10.08 13.75 1.85
C LEU A 31 8.90 14.49 1.21
N THR A 32 9.19 15.48 0.37
CA THR A 32 8.20 16.10 -0.52
C THR A 32 8.64 15.86 -1.97
N SER A 33 7.78 15.24 -2.77
CA SER A 33 8.10 14.88 -4.16
C SER A 33 6.85 14.94 -5.04
N PRO A 34 6.98 15.09 -6.37
CA PRO A 34 5.85 14.87 -7.28
C PRO A 34 5.27 13.45 -7.08
N GLU A 35 3.97 13.35 -6.80
CA GLU A 35 3.32 12.10 -6.35
C GLU A 35 3.50 10.97 -7.36
N LEU A 36 3.07 11.17 -8.61
CA LEU A 36 3.11 10.11 -9.62
C LEU A 36 4.53 9.67 -9.98
N PRO A 37 5.50 10.57 -10.26
CA PRO A 37 6.89 10.17 -10.48
C PRO A 37 7.49 9.41 -9.29
N PHE A 38 7.21 9.86 -8.06
CA PHE A 38 7.70 9.19 -6.86
C PHE A 38 7.13 7.78 -6.71
N LEU A 39 5.80 7.63 -6.78
CA LEU A 39 5.15 6.33 -6.64
C LEU A 39 5.58 5.34 -7.72
N ARG A 40 5.83 5.81 -8.95
CA ARG A 40 6.35 4.97 -10.04
C ARG A 40 7.76 4.46 -9.75
N ARG A 41 8.66 5.33 -9.27
CA ARG A 41 10.02 4.93 -8.87
C ARG A 41 9.98 3.95 -7.69
N LEU A 42 9.21 4.27 -6.65
CA LEU A 42 9.04 3.40 -5.49
C LEU A 42 8.50 2.02 -5.88
N SER A 43 7.52 1.96 -6.80
CA SER A 43 7.02 0.69 -7.32
C SER A 43 8.10 -0.09 -8.06
N ALA A 44 8.84 0.56 -8.96
CA ALA A 44 9.88 -0.08 -9.76
C ALA A 44 10.98 -0.67 -8.88
N GLU A 45 11.40 0.05 -7.84
CA GLU A 45 12.44 -0.38 -6.90
C GLU A 45 11.97 -1.48 -5.95
N ALA A 46 10.79 -1.32 -5.34
CA ALA A 46 10.35 -2.24 -4.30
C ALA A 46 9.77 -3.55 -4.84
N LEU A 47 8.99 -3.49 -5.93
CA LEU A 47 8.13 -4.58 -6.40
C LEU A 47 8.17 -4.82 -7.92
N GLY A 48 8.94 -4.04 -8.67
CA GLY A 48 8.95 -4.05 -10.13
C GLY A 48 7.83 -3.21 -10.78
N ALA A 49 7.97 -2.93 -12.08
CA ALA A 49 7.13 -1.97 -12.82
C ALA A 49 5.62 -2.37 -12.90
N GLU A 50 5.29 -3.66 -12.80
CA GLU A 50 3.90 -4.15 -12.88
C GLU A 50 3.14 -4.11 -11.54
N SER A 51 3.72 -3.50 -10.52
CA SER A 51 3.20 -3.53 -9.14
C SER A 51 2.72 -2.17 -8.62
N PHE A 52 2.55 -1.16 -9.49
CA PHE A 52 2.17 0.20 -9.07
C PHE A 52 0.93 0.24 -8.18
N PRO A 53 -0.20 -0.43 -8.52
CA PRO A 53 -1.37 -0.45 -7.64
C PRO A 53 -1.10 -1.08 -6.26
N ARG A 54 -0.22 -2.09 -6.19
CA ARG A 54 0.17 -2.73 -4.92
C ARG A 54 1.00 -1.78 -4.06
N THR A 55 1.90 -1.01 -4.66
CA THR A 55 2.68 0.01 -3.94
C THR A 55 1.78 1.10 -3.36
N VAL A 56 0.78 1.55 -4.14
CA VAL A 56 -0.22 2.52 -3.65
C VAL A 56 -1.03 1.94 -2.49
N MET A 57 -1.46 0.68 -2.59
CA MET A 57 -2.13 -0.04 -1.49
C MET A 57 -1.23 -0.13 -0.25
N CYS A 58 0.05 -0.48 -0.40
CA CYS A 58 1.00 -0.52 0.71
C CYS A 58 1.07 0.82 1.45
N LEU A 59 1.21 1.92 0.70
CA LEU A 59 1.29 3.27 1.26
C LEU A 59 0.00 3.65 2.00
N ALA A 60 -1.17 3.30 1.46
CA ALA A 60 -2.46 3.56 2.11
C ALA A 60 -2.59 2.82 3.45
N VAL A 61 -2.21 1.54 3.50
CA VAL A 61 -2.21 0.75 4.75
C VAL A 61 -1.21 1.31 5.76
N PHE A 62 -0.02 1.72 5.31
CA PHE A 62 0.95 2.35 6.21
C PHE A 62 0.41 3.64 6.81
N ALA A 63 -0.32 4.44 6.04
CA ALA A 63 -0.93 5.67 6.51
C ALA A 63 -2.04 5.42 7.52
N GLU A 64 -2.94 4.48 7.21
CA GLU A 64 -3.99 4.03 8.12
C GLU A 64 -3.42 3.54 9.47
N ARG A 65 -2.29 2.83 9.42
CA ARG A 65 -1.63 2.28 10.61
C ARG A 65 -0.77 3.27 11.36
N GLY A 66 -0.62 4.50 10.86
CA GLY A 66 0.22 5.54 11.47
C GLY A 66 1.72 5.23 11.39
N LEU A 67 2.16 4.48 10.37
CA LEU A 67 3.58 4.29 10.03
C LEU A 67 4.12 5.45 9.21
N VAL A 68 3.26 6.04 8.38
CA VAL A 68 3.60 7.18 7.52
C VAL A 68 2.47 8.20 7.55
N THR A 69 2.80 9.46 7.70
CA THR A 69 1.85 10.54 7.44
C THR A 69 1.92 10.88 5.95
N VAL A 70 0.77 10.90 5.28
CA VAL A 70 0.65 11.26 3.87
C VAL A 70 -0.14 12.54 3.74
N GLU A 71 0.50 13.58 3.24
CA GLU A 71 -0.14 14.85 2.88
C GLU A 71 -0.08 15.00 1.35
N ARG A 72 -1.21 15.32 0.73
CA ARG A 72 -1.31 15.48 -0.74
C ARG A 72 -1.66 16.93 -1.06
N HIS A 73 -0.88 17.53 -1.94
CA HIS A 73 -1.04 18.92 -2.36
C HIS A 73 -0.86 19.04 -3.88
N ASP A 74 -1.94 19.35 -4.60
CA ASP A 74 -1.97 19.42 -6.06
C ASP A 74 -1.38 18.14 -6.72
N LYS A 75 -0.11 18.19 -7.14
CA LYS A 75 0.62 17.10 -7.80
C LYS A 75 1.74 16.51 -6.94
N TYR A 76 1.85 16.97 -5.70
CA TYR A 76 2.91 16.62 -4.77
C TYR A 76 2.37 15.78 -3.63
N ILE A 77 3.23 14.89 -3.15
CA ILE A 77 3.03 14.11 -1.94
C ILE A 77 4.12 14.47 -0.94
N THR A 78 3.72 14.70 0.30
CA THR A 78 4.60 14.83 1.43
C THR A 78 4.42 13.61 2.33
N LEU A 79 5.53 12.91 2.57
CA LEU A 79 5.60 11.69 3.37
C LEU A 79 6.45 11.96 4.60
N ARG A 80 5.95 11.59 5.78
CA ARG A 80 6.71 11.63 7.03
C ARG A 80 6.67 10.28 7.69
N LEU A 81 7.83 9.65 7.87
CA LEU A 81 7.90 8.38 8.57
C LEU A 81 7.74 8.60 10.08
N THR A 82 6.81 7.87 10.67
CA THR A 82 6.60 7.84 12.11
C THR A 82 7.36 6.62 12.63
N GLY A 83 8.67 6.79 12.84
CA GLY A 83 9.55 5.69 13.24
C GLY A 83 9.12 5.01 14.54
N GLY A 84 9.40 3.71 14.66
CA GLY A 84 9.46 3.02 15.96
C GLY A 84 8.29 2.10 16.34
N LYS A 85 7.26 1.90 15.50
CA LYS A 85 6.19 0.93 15.79
C LYS A 85 6.22 -0.26 14.84
N ARG A 86 6.40 -1.46 15.39
CA ARG A 86 5.99 -2.71 14.70
C ARG A 86 4.48 -2.68 14.59
N VAL A 87 3.99 -2.68 13.36
CA VAL A 87 2.56 -2.77 13.08
C VAL A 87 2.23 -4.18 12.66
N ASP A 88 1.21 -4.74 13.29
CA ASP A 88 0.59 -5.95 12.81
C ASP A 88 -0.16 -5.62 11.52
N LEU A 89 0.17 -6.24 10.39
CA LEU A 89 -0.54 -5.99 9.13
C LEU A 89 -1.85 -6.79 9.08
N ASP A 90 -1.92 -7.94 9.75
CA ASP A 90 -3.07 -8.85 9.68
C ASP A 90 -4.29 -8.30 10.44
N ALA A 91 -4.07 -7.41 11.41
CA ALA A 91 -5.15 -6.70 12.10
C ALA A 91 -5.65 -5.43 11.36
N SER A 92 -5.25 -5.18 10.09
CA SER A 92 -5.63 -3.97 9.35
C SER A 92 -7.08 -4.12 8.88
N PRO A 93 -8.02 -3.25 9.32
CA PRO A 93 -9.40 -3.29 8.86
C PRO A 93 -9.53 -3.19 7.34
N TYR A 94 -8.65 -2.42 6.70
CA TYR A 94 -8.61 -2.29 5.24
C TYR A 94 -8.24 -3.61 4.54
N LEU A 95 -7.26 -4.34 5.07
CA LEU A 95 -6.90 -5.66 4.55
C LEU A 95 -7.97 -6.72 4.86
N CYS A 96 -8.59 -6.67 6.04
CA CYS A 96 -9.72 -7.53 6.37
C CYS A 96 -10.90 -7.31 5.42
N ALA A 97 -11.34 -6.06 5.24
CA ALA A 97 -12.45 -5.70 4.35
C ALA A 97 -12.15 -6.05 2.89
N LEU A 98 -10.90 -5.84 2.44
CA LEU A 98 -10.51 -6.26 1.11
C LEU A 98 -10.58 -7.79 0.96
N ARG A 99 -10.05 -8.56 1.92
CA ARG A 99 -10.11 -10.04 1.90
C ARG A 99 -11.54 -10.56 1.96
N GLU A 100 -12.39 -9.97 2.80
CA GLU A 100 -13.82 -10.29 2.88
C GLU A 100 -14.55 -9.99 1.55
N GLY A 101 -14.22 -8.87 0.91
CA GLY A 101 -14.71 -8.55 -0.44
C GLY A 101 -14.28 -9.54 -1.52
N LEU A 102 -13.19 -10.29 -1.30
CA LEU A 102 -12.78 -11.40 -2.16
C LEU A 102 -13.61 -12.65 -1.91
N ASP A 103 -13.78 -13.00 -0.65
CA ASP A 103 -14.51 -14.20 -0.23
C ASP A 103 -16.02 -14.10 -0.53
N GLY A 104 -16.57 -12.88 -0.52
CA GLY A 104 -17.97 -12.59 -0.86
C GLY A 104 -18.41 -12.88 -2.30
N THR A 105 -17.47 -13.21 -3.21
CA THR A 105 -17.81 -13.63 -4.59
C THR A 105 -17.96 -15.14 -4.79
N LYS A 106 -18.08 -15.91 -3.71
CA LYS A 106 -18.39 -17.35 -3.76
C LYS A 106 -19.87 -17.73 -3.55
N GLY A 107 -20.77 -16.77 -3.37
CA GLY A 107 -22.20 -17.04 -3.17
C GLY A 107 -23.04 -16.74 -4.40
N GLY A 108 -23.05 -17.63 -5.40
CA GLY A 108 -23.87 -17.40 -6.60
C GLY A 108 -23.87 -18.52 -7.63
N SER A 109 -23.89 -19.78 -7.21
CA SER A 109 -24.41 -20.86 -8.05
C SER A 109 -25.30 -21.75 -7.19
N SER A 110 -26.59 -21.43 -7.22
CA SER A 110 -27.66 -22.35 -6.84
C SER A 110 -28.68 -22.33 -7.98
N ALA A 111 -28.70 -23.42 -8.73
CA ALA A 111 -29.82 -24.09 -9.41
C ALA A 111 -29.26 -24.91 -10.58
#